data_AF-F7NHD3-F1
#
_entry.id   AF-F7NHD3-F1
#
_cell.length_a   1.000
_cell.length_b   1.000
_cell.length_c   1.000
_cell.angle_alpha   90.00
_cell.angle_beta   90.00
_cell.angle_gamma   90.00
#
_symmetry.space_group_name_H-M   'P 1'
#
loop_
_entity.id
_entity.type
_entity.pdbx_description
1 polymer ?
#
loop_
_entity_poly.entity_id
_entity_poly.type
_entity_poly.pdbx_seq_one_letter_code
_entity_poly.pdbx_strand_id
1 'polypeptide(L)'
;MTAVDYKALKKGGFMQQIQPDRFAMRLRVIGGQVTAEQLKKIYEVAQQYGQGYIHLTARQGIEIPFIRLEDIEAVKTELAKGHVQVGTCGPRVRTVTACQGNAICSYGLIDTTALAKEFDQQYCGREVPHKFKLGITGCRNNCLKAEENDLGVKGGMQPAWTAGACSFCGLCEAVCPTKAIQVQKQEKKLAFDPDKCVYCGKCVKSCPTAAWEGTSGYLLSFGGLFGNQIAIGQELLPRLFSHDELHKVVEKTLAFFKEHGKPGERFGKTLDRVGRGRLRQELEAIL
;
A
#
# COMPACT_ATOMS: atom_id res chain seq x y z
N MET A 1 20.73 11.48 36.06
CA MET A 1 19.69 11.07 35.11
C MET A 1 20.22 11.29 33.72
N THR A 2 20.37 10.22 32.93
CA THR A 2 20.75 10.33 31.51
C THR A 2 19.70 11.16 30.77
N ALA A 3 20.14 12.08 29.90
CA ALA A 3 19.23 12.91 29.13
C ALA A 3 18.33 12.03 28.25
N VAL A 4 17.02 12.26 28.30
CA VAL A 4 16.03 11.51 27.53
C VAL A 4 16.16 11.87 26.05
N ASP A 5 16.46 10.89 25.21
CA ASP A 5 16.52 11.09 23.75
C ASP A 5 15.12 11.00 23.12
N TYR A 6 14.42 12.14 23.12
CA TYR A 6 13.12 12.29 22.49
C TYR A 6 13.13 12.00 20.98
N LYS A 7 14.25 12.20 20.28
CA LYS A 7 14.35 11.88 18.84
C LYS A 7 14.38 10.37 18.64
N ALA A 8 15.12 9.63 19.46
CA ALA A 8 15.13 8.17 19.44
C ALA A 8 13.75 7.60 19.79
N LEU A 9 13.08 8.13 20.81
CA LEU A 9 11.70 7.72 21.16
C LEU A 9 10.73 7.94 20.00
N LYS A 10 10.78 9.11 19.37
CA LYS A 10 9.97 9.41 18.18
C LYS A 10 10.29 8.47 17.02
N LYS A 11 11.56 8.14 16.78
CA LYS A 11 11.95 7.14 15.77
C LYS A 11 11.33 5.77 16.08
N GLY A 12 11.31 5.39 17.35
CA GLY A 12 10.72 4.17 17.88
C GLY A 12 9.20 4.19 18.10
N GLY A 13 8.46 5.14 17.52
CA GLY A 13 6.99 5.12 17.51
C GLY A 13 6.31 5.81 18.70
N PHE A 14 7.06 6.45 19.60
CA PHE A 14 6.53 7.20 20.74
C PHE A 14 6.46 8.70 20.41
N MET A 15 5.25 9.21 20.20
CA MET A 15 5.02 10.62 19.88
C MET A 15 4.68 11.38 21.15
N GLN A 16 5.46 12.41 21.47
CA GLN A 16 5.27 13.22 22.67
C GLN A 16 3.87 13.87 22.66
N GLN A 17 3.18 13.78 23.80
CA GLN A 17 1.88 14.41 24.00
C GLN A 17 2.03 15.80 24.62
N ILE A 18 0.90 16.51 24.72
CA ILE A 18 0.81 17.76 25.48
C ILE A 18 0.96 17.53 26.98
N GLN A 19 0.62 16.33 27.48
CA GLN A 19 0.83 15.97 28.88
C GLN A 19 2.32 15.71 29.13
N PRO A 20 2.91 16.26 30.22
CA PRO A 20 4.30 16.02 30.57
C PRO A 20 4.62 14.53 30.68
N ASP A 21 5.74 14.12 30.09
CA ASP A 21 6.25 12.74 30.14
C ASP A 21 5.23 11.68 29.72
N ARG A 22 4.37 12.02 28.75
CA ARG A 22 3.41 11.09 28.13
C ARG A 22 3.60 11.01 26.62
N PHE A 23 3.33 9.82 26.09
CA PHE A 23 3.50 9.52 24.68
C PHE A 23 2.29 8.77 24.11
N ALA A 24 1.91 9.14 22.90
CA ALA A 24 1.09 8.32 22.04
C ALA A 24 1.99 7.29 21.35
N MET A 25 1.88 6.03 21.77
CA MET A 25 2.65 4.93 21.21
C MET A 25 1.92 4.35 20.00
N ARG A 26 2.56 4.40 18.83
CA ARG A 26 2.05 3.80 17.61
C ARG A 26 2.53 2.37 17.45
N LEU A 27 1.62 1.45 17.11
CA LEU A 27 1.92 0.05 16.86
C LEU A 27 2.19 -0.23 15.37
N ARG A 28 2.99 -1.26 15.09
CA ARG A 28 3.26 -1.76 13.74
C ARG A 28 2.13 -2.71 13.33
N VAL A 29 1.12 -2.17 12.65
CA VAL A 29 -0.01 -2.95 12.12
C VAL A 29 0.12 -3.03 10.60
N ILE A 30 0.51 -4.19 10.10
CA ILE A 30 0.78 -4.40 8.67
C ILE A 30 -0.53 -4.70 7.96
N GLY A 31 -0.88 -3.90 6.95
CA GLY A 31 -2.10 -4.10 6.15
C GLY A 31 -3.40 -4.00 6.94
N GLY A 32 -3.38 -3.42 8.15
CA GLY A 32 -4.55 -3.37 9.04
C GLY A 32 -4.93 -4.72 9.67
N GLN A 33 -4.06 -5.74 9.60
CA GLN A 33 -4.33 -7.05 10.18
C GLN A 33 -3.77 -7.15 11.59
N VAL A 34 -4.63 -7.58 12.52
CA VAL A 34 -4.32 -7.83 13.93
C VAL A 34 -4.93 -9.17 14.30
N THR A 35 -4.14 -10.08 14.85
CA THR A 35 -4.66 -11.37 15.34
C THR A 35 -5.47 -11.16 16.62
N ALA A 36 -6.35 -12.11 16.96
CA ALA A 36 -7.10 -12.03 18.22
C ALA A 36 -6.18 -11.99 19.45
N GLU A 37 -5.06 -12.70 19.42
CA GLU A 37 -4.03 -12.67 20.46
C GLU A 37 -3.36 -11.29 20.58
N GLN A 38 -2.94 -10.71 19.44
CA GLN A 38 -2.39 -9.36 19.40
C GLN A 38 -3.41 -8.34 19.94
N LEU A 39 -4.67 -8.45 19.52
CA LEU A 39 -5.74 -7.56 19.96
C LEU A 39 -5.96 -7.66 21.48
N LYS A 40 -5.97 -8.88 22.05
CA LYS A 40 -6.06 -9.09 23.50
C LYS A 40 -4.88 -8.43 24.22
N LYS A 41 -3.66 -8.59 23.70
CA LYS A 41 -2.47 -7.96 24.31
C LYS A 41 -2.53 -6.43 24.24
N ILE A 42 -2.99 -5.87 23.12
CA ILE A 42 -3.20 -4.43 22.96
C ILE A 42 -4.21 -3.92 23.98
N TYR A 43 -5.31 -4.64 24.19
CA TYR A 43 -6.31 -4.33 25.21
C TYR A 43 -5.70 -4.30 26.62
N GLU A 44 -4.94 -5.34 27.01
CA GLU A 44 -4.30 -5.43 28.33
C GLU A 44 -3.34 -4.24 28.56
N VAL A 45 -2.50 -3.94 27.57
CA VAL A 45 -1.54 -2.82 27.67
C VAL A 45 -2.26 -1.47 27.70
N ALA A 46 -3.33 -1.29 26.92
CA ALA A 46 -4.10 -0.05 26.93
C ALA A 46 -4.81 0.19 28.26
N GLN A 47 -5.27 -0.87 28.93
CA GLN A 47 -5.85 -0.79 30.27
C GLN A 47 -4.81 -0.49 31.35
N GLN A 48 -3.66 -1.16 31.30
CA GLN A 48 -2.66 -1.09 32.36
C GLN A 48 -1.78 0.16 32.28
N TYR A 49 -1.34 0.54 31.07
CA TYR A 49 -0.35 1.60 30.86
C TYR A 49 -0.93 2.82 30.14
N GLY A 50 -2.12 2.69 29.55
CA GLY A 50 -2.86 3.78 28.92
C GLY A 50 -4.02 4.25 29.79
N GLN A 51 -5.13 4.62 29.15
CA GLN A 51 -6.38 5.02 29.81
C GLN A 51 -7.58 4.15 29.37
N GLY A 52 -7.32 2.90 29.01
CA GLY A 52 -8.38 1.94 28.64
C GLY A 52 -8.98 2.14 27.25
N TYR A 53 -8.33 2.92 26.37
CA TYR A 53 -8.77 3.08 24.98
C TYR A 53 -7.58 3.13 24.01
N ILE A 54 -7.89 2.87 22.74
CA ILE A 54 -6.95 2.98 21.61
C ILE A 54 -7.48 3.95 20.57
N HIS A 55 -6.59 4.47 19.73
CA HIS A 55 -6.95 5.28 18.57
C HIS A 55 -6.63 4.53 17.27
N LEU A 56 -7.59 4.46 16.35
CA LEU A 56 -7.39 3.93 15.01
C LEU A 56 -7.03 5.06 14.05
N THR A 57 -5.88 4.93 13.40
CA THR A 57 -5.36 5.95 12.48
C THR A 57 -5.90 5.75 11.07
N ALA A 58 -5.90 6.82 10.27
CA ALA A 58 -6.26 6.76 8.84
C ALA A 58 -5.38 5.82 8.00
N ARG A 59 -4.25 5.34 8.54
CA ARG A 59 -3.35 4.37 7.89
C ARG A 59 -3.46 2.98 8.48
N GLN A 60 -4.65 2.58 8.96
CA GLN A 60 -4.91 1.24 9.50
C GLN A 60 -4.02 0.86 10.70
N GLY A 61 -3.35 1.84 11.32
CA GLY A 61 -2.51 1.65 12.49
C GLY A 61 -3.28 1.87 13.79
N ILE A 62 -2.78 1.28 14.87
CA ILE A 62 -3.32 1.45 16.24
C ILE A 62 -2.35 2.31 17.05
N GLU A 63 -2.89 3.19 17.87
CA GLU A 63 -2.15 3.96 18.86
C GLU A 63 -2.70 3.76 20.27
N ILE A 64 -1.80 3.65 21.25
CA ILE A 64 -2.13 3.66 22.67
C ILE A 64 -1.64 4.98 23.27
N PRO A 65 -2.55 5.91 23.63
CA PRO A 65 -2.19 7.17 24.27
C PRO A 65 -1.81 6.99 25.75
N PHE A 66 -1.20 8.03 26.31
CA PHE A 66 -0.87 8.20 27.73
C PHE A 66 0.19 7.25 28.29
N ILE A 67 1.01 6.65 27.45
CA ILE A 67 2.16 5.85 27.92
C ILE A 67 3.15 6.78 28.63
N ARG A 68 3.50 6.46 29.88
CA ARG A 68 4.48 7.23 30.66
C ARG A 68 5.89 6.98 30.17
N LEU A 69 6.74 8.00 30.25
CA LEU A 69 8.16 7.89 29.88
C LEU A 69 8.87 6.71 30.58
N GLU A 70 8.64 6.56 31.88
CA GLU A 70 9.22 5.52 32.73
C GLU A 70 8.75 4.10 32.37
N ASP A 71 7.55 3.97 31.80
CA ASP A 71 6.96 2.67 31.48
C ASP A 71 7.34 2.15 30.08
N ILE A 72 8.02 2.94 29.25
CA ILE A 72 8.24 2.63 27.83
C ILE A 72 8.88 1.25 27.62
N GLU A 73 9.92 0.90 28.38
CA GLU A 73 10.60 -0.40 28.23
C GLU A 73 9.75 -1.56 28.75
N ALA A 74 8.98 -1.36 29.83
CA ALA A 74 8.04 -2.35 30.33
C ALA A 74 6.92 -2.62 29.31
N VAL A 75 6.35 -1.57 28.73
CA VAL A 75 5.31 -1.66 27.70
C VAL A 75 5.80 -2.42 26.47
N LYS A 76 7.01 -2.12 25.98
CA LYS A 76 7.61 -2.86 24.85
C LYS A 76 7.73 -4.36 25.18
N THR A 77 8.18 -4.68 26.39
CA THR A 77 8.33 -6.06 26.86
C THR A 77 6.99 -6.77 26.93
N GLU A 78 5.95 -6.12 27.45
CA GLU A 78 4.60 -6.71 27.51
C GLU A 78 3.99 -6.93 26.12
N LEU A 79 4.11 -5.94 25.23
CA LEU A 79 3.62 -6.05 23.85
C LEU A 79 4.28 -7.22 23.10
N ALA A 80 5.59 -7.42 23.30
CA ALA A 80 6.34 -8.50 22.67
C ALA A 80 5.79 -9.89 23.03
N LYS A 81 5.26 -10.07 24.25
CA LYS A 81 4.63 -11.34 24.69
C LYS A 81 3.39 -11.72 23.88
N GLY A 82 2.71 -10.74 23.27
CA GLY A 82 1.57 -10.98 22.37
C GLY A 82 1.92 -10.79 20.91
N HIS A 83 3.21 -10.84 20.55
CA HIS A 83 3.70 -10.63 19.18
C HIS A 83 3.31 -9.26 18.58
N VAL A 84 3.19 -8.23 19.43
CA VAL A 84 2.91 -6.86 19.00
C VAL A 84 4.21 -6.06 19.01
N GLN A 85 4.46 -5.34 17.92
CA GLN A 85 5.65 -4.49 17.77
C GLN A 85 5.25 -3.03 17.74
N VAL A 86 6.16 -2.17 18.21
CA VAL A 86 6.02 -0.72 18.09
C VAL A 86 6.32 -0.31 16.65
N GLY A 87 5.55 0.63 16.13
CA GLY A 87 5.67 1.16 14.79
C GLY A 87 6.83 2.14 14.65
N THR A 88 6.99 2.68 13.44
CA THR A 88 8.07 3.60 13.12
C THR A 88 7.53 5.01 12.80
N CYS A 89 8.30 6.03 13.18
CA CYS A 89 7.95 7.43 12.98
C CYS A 89 9.15 8.24 12.49
N GLY A 90 8.90 9.44 11.94
CA GLY A 90 9.95 10.29 11.37
C GLY A 90 10.26 10.05 9.87
N PRO A 91 11.47 10.43 9.40
CA PRO A 91 11.90 10.38 8.00
C PRO A 91 12.37 8.96 7.63
N ARG A 92 11.40 8.09 7.38
CA ARG A 92 11.61 6.68 7.06
C ARG A 92 10.41 6.10 6.31
N VAL A 93 10.59 4.92 5.72
CA VAL A 93 9.50 4.12 5.18
C VAL A 93 8.55 3.74 6.31
N ARG A 94 7.27 4.05 6.15
CA ARG A 94 6.20 3.78 7.13
C ARG A 94 5.64 2.38 6.93
N THR A 95 4.96 1.89 7.97
CA THR A 95 4.23 0.63 7.93
C THR A 95 3.28 0.58 6.73
N VAL A 96 3.34 -0.56 6.04
CA VAL A 96 2.63 -0.78 4.78
C VAL A 96 1.14 -0.93 5.05
N THR A 97 0.33 -0.25 4.27
CA THR A 97 -1.13 -0.36 4.30
C THR A 97 -1.62 -1.19 3.13
N ALA A 98 -2.70 -1.95 3.33
CA ALA A 98 -3.21 -2.90 2.35
C ALA A 98 -4.73 -3.05 2.45
N CYS A 99 -5.40 -3.40 1.34
CA CYS A 99 -6.75 -3.94 1.41
C CYS A 99 -6.74 -5.45 1.73
N GLN A 100 -7.91 -6.09 1.73
CA GLN A 100 -8.04 -7.53 2.00
C GLN A 100 -7.56 -8.46 0.86
N GLY A 101 -7.38 -7.93 -0.36
CA GLY A 101 -6.80 -8.69 -1.47
C GLY A 101 -7.67 -9.84 -1.99
N ASN A 102 -7.10 -10.70 -2.82
CA ASN A 102 -7.79 -11.83 -3.44
C ASN A 102 -8.03 -13.03 -2.50
N ALA A 103 -7.39 -13.07 -1.33
CA ALA A 103 -7.63 -14.10 -0.32
C ALA A 103 -9.05 -14.02 0.28
N ILE A 104 -9.64 -12.82 0.32
CA ILE A 104 -10.93 -12.56 0.96
C ILE A 104 -11.93 -11.87 0.02
N CYS A 105 -11.47 -10.89 -0.77
CA CYS A 105 -12.36 -10.09 -1.60
C CYS A 105 -12.52 -10.72 -3.00
N SER A 106 -13.76 -10.96 -3.42
CA SER A 106 -14.09 -11.48 -4.77
C SER A 106 -13.59 -10.59 -5.91
N TYR A 107 -13.37 -9.30 -5.67
CA TYR A 107 -12.78 -8.38 -6.64
C TYR A 107 -11.26 -8.41 -6.70
N GLY A 108 -10.58 -8.92 -5.67
CA GLY A 108 -9.12 -8.97 -5.60
C GLY A 108 -8.51 -9.68 -6.81
N LEU A 109 -7.40 -9.13 -7.32
CA LEU A 109 -6.63 -9.67 -8.44
C LEU A 109 -5.22 -10.09 -8.00
N ILE A 110 -4.74 -9.59 -6.87
CA ILE A 110 -3.45 -9.93 -6.26
C ILE A 110 -3.61 -10.20 -4.75
N ASP A 111 -2.69 -10.96 -4.18
CA ASP A 111 -2.62 -11.15 -2.72
C ASP A 111 -1.93 -9.95 -2.08
N THR A 112 -2.75 -9.02 -1.58
CA THR A 112 -2.24 -7.81 -0.93
C THR A 112 -1.76 -8.06 0.49
N THR A 113 -2.19 -9.15 1.13
CA THR A 113 -1.80 -9.47 2.49
C THR A 113 -0.37 -9.98 2.52
N ALA A 114 -0.05 -10.95 1.67
CA ALA A 114 1.30 -11.50 1.54
C ALA A 114 2.28 -10.39 1.12
N LEU A 115 1.93 -9.64 0.06
CA LEU A 115 2.77 -8.56 -0.45
C LEU A 115 3.02 -7.45 0.58
N ALA A 116 2.02 -7.12 1.41
CA ALA A 116 2.20 -6.11 2.46
C ALA A 116 3.15 -6.57 3.56
N LYS A 117 3.07 -7.84 3.98
CA LYS A 117 3.99 -8.42 4.97
C LYS A 117 5.42 -8.44 4.45
N GLU A 118 5.59 -8.86 3.20
CA GLU A 118 6.88 -8.89 2.53
C GLU A 118 7.50 -7.49 2.39
N PHE A 119 6.73 -6.53 1.85
CA PHE A 119 7.19 -5.14 1.72
C PHE A 119 7.54 -4.54 3.09
N ASP A 120 6.73 -4.82 4.11
CA ASP A 120 6.98 -4.29 5.43
C ASP A 120 8.22 -4.95 6.08
N GLN A 121 8.46 -6.23 5.85
CA GLN A 121 9.67 -6.93 6.29
C GLN A 121 10.93 -6.38 5.61
N GLN A 122 10.87 -6.11 4.31
CA GLN A 122 12.04 -5.70 3.53
C GLN A 122 12.34 -4.19 3.61
N TYR A 123 11.30 -3.35 3.64
CA TYR A 123 11.43 -1.90 3.42
C TYR A 123 11.10 -1.04 4.64
N CYS A 124 10.24 -1.50 5.55
CA CYS A 124 9.77 -0.66 6.66
C CYS A 124 10.94 -0.23 7.56
N GLY A 125 10.92 1.03 8.01
CA GLY A 125 11.95 1.58 8.89
C GLY A 125 13.23 2.06 8.20
N ARG A 126 13.45 1.76 6.91
CA ARG A 126 14.58 2.30 6.13
C ARG A 126 14.57 3.83 6.16
N GLU A 127 15.73 4.43 6.46
CA GLU A 127 15.87 5.87 6.52
C GLU A 127 15.88 6.48 5.10
N VAL A 128 15.07 7.52 4.93
CA VAL A 128 14.87 8.25 3.67
C VAL A 128 14.73 9.75 4.00
N PRO A 129 14.90 10.68 3.05
CA PRO A 129 14.97 12.12 3.35
C PRO A 129 13.73 12.68 4.06
N HIS A 130 12.57 12.06 3.87
CA HIS A 130 11.36 12.30 4.63
C HIS A 130 10.47 11.04 4.65
N LYS A 131 9.34 11.07 5.37
CA LYS A 131 8.39 9.94 5.44
C LYS A 131 7.98 9.46 4.03
N PHE A 132 8.08 8.15 3.80
CA PHE A 132 7.69 7.48 2.58
C PHE A 132 6.63 6.42 2.89
N LYS A 133 5.52 6.43 2.17
CA LYS A 133 4.36 5.57 2.39
C LYS A 133 4.20 4.63 1.20
N LEU A 134 4.09 3.34 1.50
CA LEU A 134 3.66 2.30 0.57
C LEU A 134 2.19 1.99 0.82
N GLY A 135 1.41 1.84 -0.26
CA GLY A 135 0.01 1.43 -0.19
C GLY A 135 -0.35 0.42 -1.26
N ILE A 136 -0.94 -0.70 -0.86
CA ILE A 136 -1.26 -1.82 -1.75
C ILE A 136 -2.78 -2.07 -1.83
N THR A 137 -3.33 -2.14 -3.04
CA THR A 137 -4.74 -2.50 -3.26
C THR A 137 -4.89 -3.59 -4.31
N GLY A 138 -5.85 -4.49 -4.13
CA GLY A 138 -5.94 -5.72 -4.90
C GLY A 138 -6.60 -5.55 -6.27
N CYS A 139 -7.28 -4.42 -6.53
CA CYS A 139 -8.02 -4.21 -7.77
C CYS A 139 -8.32 -2.72 -8.01
N ARG A 140 -9.01 -2.43 -9.12
CA ARG A 140 -9.39 -1.07 -9.53
C ARG A 140 -10.39 -0.35 -8.62
N ASN A 141 -11.11 -1.05 -7.75
CA ASN A 141 -12.01 -0.41 -6.76
C ASN A 141 -11.23 0.48 -5.77
N ASN A 142 -9.92 0.20 -5.59
CA ASN A 142 -9.00 1.09 -4.90
C ASN A 142 -9.46 1.43 -3.46
N CYS A 143 -9.83 0.42 -2.67
CA CYS A 143 -10.33 0.62 -1.31
C CYS A 143 -9.30 1.29 -0.39
N LEU A 144 -8.00 1.10 -0.65
CA LEU A 144 -6.92 1.73 0.12
C LEU A 144 -6.54 3.13 -0.39
N LYS A 145 -6.92 3.51 -1.61
CA LYS A 145 -6.43 4.73 -2.28
C LYS A 145 -4.91 4.68 -2.50
N ALA A 146 -4.47 3.75 -3.35
CA ALA A 146 -3.05 3.52 -3.64
C ALA A 146 -2.34 4.82 -4.08
N GLU A 147 -2.97 5.63 -4.92
CA GLU A 147 -2.45 6.90 -5.44
C GLU A 147 -2.26 8.00 -4.39
N GLU A 148 -2.74 7.84 -3.15
CA GLU A 148 -2.49 8.78 -2.05
C GLU A 148 -1.14 8.55 -1.35
N ASN A 149 -0.42 7.50 -1.76
CA ASN A 149 0.83 7.05 -1.18
C ASN A 149 2.03 7.46 -2.03
N ASP A 150 3.21 7.61 -1.42
CA ASP A 150 4.43 7.96 -2.15
C ASP A 150 4.73 6.93 -3.25
N LEU A 151 4.46 5.65 -2.98
CA LEU A 151 4.36 4.58 -3.98
C LEU A 151 3.13 3.71 -3.71
N GLY A 152 2.23 3.65 -4.70
CA GLY A 152 1.02 2.84 -4.67
C GLY A 152 1.11 1.63 -5.61
N VAL A 153 0.74 0.45 -5.11
CA VAL A 153 0.63 -0.79 -5.89
C VAL A 153 -0.85 -1.16 -6.02
N LYS A 154 -1.28 -1.44 -7.24
CA LYS A 154 -2.66 -1.81 -7.53
C LYS A 154 -2.74 -3.05 -8.41
N GLY A 155 -3.55 -4.03 -8.02
CA GLY A 155 -3.81 -5.19 -8.85
C GLY A 155 -4.55 -4.81 -10.14
N GLY A 156 -4.04 -5.30 -11.27
CA GLY A 156 -4.67 -5.26 -12.57
C GLY A 156 -4.65 -6.64 -13.21
N MET A 157 -5.51 -6.86 -14.19
CA MET A 157 -5.55 -8.11 -14.96
C MET A 157 -5.53 -7.78 -16.44
N GLN A 158 -4.54 -8.31 -17.16
CA GLN A 158 -4.43 -8.23 -18.60
C GLN A 158 -5.38 -9.25 -19.22
N PRO A 159 -6.46 -8.82 -19.88
CA PRO A 159 -7.37 -9.76 -20.53
C PRO A 159 -6.83 -10.18 -21.90
N ALA A 160 -7.03 -11.45 -22.24
CA ALA A 160 -6.78 -12.03 -23.57
C ALA A 160 -8.06 -12.73 -24.04
N TRP A 161 -8.51 -12.45 -25.27
CA TRP A 161 -9.74 -13.02 -25.81
C TRP A 161 -9.46 -14.04 -26.91
N THR A 162 -10.18 -15.16 -26.85
CA THR A 162 -10.09 -16.23 -27.83
C THR A 162 -11.42 -16.37 -28.56
N ALA A 163 -11.41 -16.05 -29.87
CA ALA A 163 -12.62 -16.05 -30.70
C ALA A 163 -13.32 -17.43 -30.75
N GLY A 164 -12.55 -18.52 -30.84
CA GLY A 164 -13.09 -19.88 -30.95
C GLY A 164 -13.87 -20.36 -29.72
N ALA A 165 -13.59 -19.80 -28.54
CA ALA A 165 -14.31 -20.13 -27.30
C ALA A 165 -15.50 -19.19 -27.03
N CYS A 166 -15.69 -18.16 -27.85
CA CYS A 166 -16.67 -17.10 -27.59
C CYS A 166 -18.05 -17.45 -28.12
N SER A 167 -19.07 -17.37 -27.24
CA SER A 167 -20.48 -17.47 -27.64
C SER A 167 -21.11 -16.15 -28.09
N PHE A 168 -20.34 -15.05 -28.07
CA PHE A 168 -20.83 -13.69 -28.38
C PHE A 168 -22.06 -13.26 -27.56
N CYS A 169 -22.22 -13.76 -26.33
CA CYS A 169 -23.38 -13.47 -25.47
C CYS A 169 -23.53 -12.00 -25.05
N GLY A 170 -22.45 -11.19 -25.13
CA GLY A 170 -22.44 -9.76 -24.78
C GLY A 170 -22.22 -9.46 -23.29
N LEU A 171 -22.05 -10.47 -22.43
CA LEU A 171 -21.88 -10.25 -20.99
C LEU A 171 -20.61 -9.44 -20.65
N CYS A 172 -19.51 -9.69 -21.37
CA CYS A 172 -18.26 -8.96 -21.18
C CYS A 172 -18.37 -7.46 -21.51
N GLU A 173 -19.17 -7.09 -22.52
CA GLU A 173 -19.53 -5.71 -22.82
C GLU A 173 -20.39 -5.09 -21.71
N ALA A 174 -21.42 -5.82 -21.26
CA ALA A 174 -22.34 -5.34 -20.22
C ALA A 174 -21.62 -5.04 -18.88
N VAL A 175 -20.61 -5.84 -18.50
CA VAL A 175 -19.85 -5.63 -17.25
C VAL A 175 -18.68 -4.66 -17.40
N CYS A 176 -18.34 -4.23 -18.62
CA CYS A 176 -17.18 -3.38 -18.88
C CYS A 176 -17.44 -1.93 -18.43
N PRO A 177 -16.78 -1.45 -17.37
CA PRO A 177 -17.08 -0.13 -16.80
C PRO A 177 -16.69 1.04 -17.72
N THR A 178 -15.75 0.81 -18.64
CA THR A 178 -15.23 1.82 -19.57
C THR A 178 -15.71 1.61 -21.00
N LYS A 179 -16.61 0.65 -21.25
CA LYS A 179 -17.12 0.32 -22.58
C LYS A 179 -15.99 0.04 -23.59
N ALA A 180 -14.92 -0.59 -23.12
CA ALA A 180 -13.78 -1.03 -23.94
C ALA A 180 -14.10 -2.26 -24.81
N ILE A 181 -15.21 -2.95 -24.54
CA ILE A 181 -15.61 -4.16 -25.28
C ILE A 181 -16.96 -3.89 -25.92
N GLN A 182 -17.09 -4.24 -27.21
CA GLN A 182 -18.34 -4.19 -27.96
C GLN A 182 -18.59 -5.54 -28.63
N VAL A 183 -19.81 -6.08 -28.52
CA VAL A 183 -20.16 -7.40 -29.06
C VAL A 183 -21.30 -7.28 -30.08
N GLN A 184 -20.99 -7.66 -31.32
CA GLN A 184 -21.92 -7.75 -32.44
C GLN A 184 -22.42 -9.21 -32.55
N LYS A 185 -23.58 -9.48 -31.95
CA LYS A 185 -24.08 -10.87 -31.76
C LYS A 185 -24.42 -11.57 -33.07
N GLN A 186 -25.03 -10.86 -34.01
CA GLN A 186 -25.49 -11.43 -35.28
C GLN A 186 -24.30 -11.76 -36.19
N GLU A 187 -23.32 -10.86 -36.19
CA GLU A 187 -22.09 -10.96 -36.98
C GLU A 187 -21.04 -11.86 -36.33
N LYS A 188 -21.26 -12.30 -35.08
CA LYS A 188 -20.28 -13.03 -34.26
C LYS A 188 -18.93 -12.31 -34.24
N LYS A 189 -18.97 -11.00 -33.97
CA LYS A 189 -17.78 -10.16 -33.86
C LYS A 189 -17.67 -9.54 -32.47
N LEU A 190 -16.44 -9.39 -32.00
CA LEU A 190 -16.12 -8.68 -30.77
C LEU A 190 -14.99 -7.69 -31.08
N ALA A 191 -15.17 -6.45 -30.66
CA ALA A 191 -14.13 -5.43 -30.69
C ALA A 191 -13.67 -5.14 -29.25
N PHE A 192 -12.36 -5.11 -29.04
CA PHE A 192 -11.73 -4.75 -27.77
C PHE A 192 -10.74 -3.61 -27.97
N ASP A 193 -10.98 -2.51 -27.26
CA ASP A 193 -10.17 -1.29 -27.25
C ASP A 193 -9.26 -1.30 -26.00
N PRO A 194 -7.97 -1.63 -26.15
CA PRO A 194 -7.05 -1.75 -25.02
C PRO A 194 -6.79 -0.41 -24.32
N ASP A 195 -6.90 0.71 -25.02
CA ASP A 195 -6.62 2.05 -24.49
C ASP A 195 -7.71 2.51 -23.51
N LYS A 196 -8.94 2.02 -23.69
CA LYS A 196 -10.05 2.21 -22.73
C LYS A 196 -10.05 1.19 -21.60
N CYS A 197 -9.26 0.13 -21.69
CA CYS A 197 -9.27 -0.91 -20.68
C CYS A 197 -8.59 -0.43 -19.39
N VAL A 198 -9.30 -0.54 -18.26
CA VAL A 198 -8.74 -0.25 -16.93
C VAL A 198 -8.23 -1.49 -16.21
N TYR A 199 -8.16 -2.64 -16.88
CA TYR A 199 -7.61 -3.90 -16.35
C TYR A 199 -8.31 -4.37 -15.06
N CYS A 200 -9.61 -4.14 -14.96
CA CYS A 200 -10.40 -4.53 -13.79
C CYS A 200 -10.71 -6.04 -13.71
N GLY A 201 -10.44 -6.80 -14.78
CA GLY A 201 -10.67 -8.25 -14.83
C GLY A 201 -12.14 -8.70 -14.88
N LYS A 202 -13.11 -7.77 -14.94
CA LYS A 202 -14.54 -8.13 -14.96
C LYS A 202 -14.93 -9.00 -16.16
N CYS A 203 -14.39 -8.71 -17.35
CA CYS A 203 -14.64 -9.53 -18.55
C CYS A 203 -14.20 -10.98 -18.37
N VAL A 204 -13.04 -11.20 -17.73
CA VAL A 204 -12.49 -12.53 -17.41
C VAL A 204 -13.37 -13.23 -16.37
N LYS A 205 -13.61 -12.58 -15.22
CA LYS A 205 -14.39 -13.16 -14.11
C LYS A 205 -15.85 -13.46 -14.46
N SER A 206 -16.43 -12.74 -15.41
CA SER A 206 -17.84 -12.90 -15.80
C SER A 206 -18.03 -13.75 -17.06
N CYS A 207 -16.98 -14.18 -17.76
CA CYS A 207 -17.15 -14.92 -19.01
C CYS A 207 -17.65 -16.36 -18.76
N PRO A 208 -18.85 -16.73 -19.21
CA PRO A 208 -19.42 -18.06 -18.93
C PRO A 208 -18.75 -19.18 -19.73
N THR A 209 -18.09 -18.85 -20.84
CA THR A 209 -17.41 -19.81 -21.71
C THR A 209 -15.89 -19.78 -21.56
N ALA A 210 -15.36 -19.01 -20.60
CA ALA A 210 -13.93 -18.78 -20.44
C ALA A 210 -13.22 -18.28 -21.72
N ALA A 211 -13.94 -17.60 -22.62
CA ALA A 211 -13.35 -16.98 -23.81
C ALA A 211 -12.43 -15.80 -23.50
N TRP A 212 -12.46 -15.30 -22.26
CA TRP A 212 -11.53 -14.32 -21.73
C TRP A 212 -10.65 -15.00 -20.69
N GLU A 213 -9.34 -15.01 -20.96
CA GLU A 213 -8.31 -15.39 -20.00
C GLU A 213 -7.66 -14.13 -19.43
N GLY A 214 -7.02 -14.24 -18.26
CA GLY A 214 -6.49 -13.08 -17.55
C GLY A 214 -5.20 -13.37 -16.81
N THR A 215 -4.17 -12.56 -17.06
CA THR A 215 -2.92 -12.56 -16.28
C THR A 215 -2.94 -11.40 -15.30
N SER A 216 -2.92 -11.70 -14.00
CA SER A 216 -2.82 -10.66 -12.97
C SER A 216 -1.43 -10.04 -12.95
N GLY A 217 -1.37 -8.75 -12.62
CA GLY A 217 -0.14 -7.97 -12.50
C GLY A 217 -0.33 -6.72 -11.65
N TYR A 218 0.66 -5.84 -11.68
CA TYR A 218 0.78 -4.67 -10.83
C TYR A 218 0.76 -3.38 -11.66
N LEU A 219 -0.17 -2.48 -11.32
CA LEU A 219 -0.22 -1.09 -11.74
C LEU A 219 0.43 -0.24 -10.65
N LEU A 220 1.43 0.56 -11.01
CA LEU A 220 2.21 1.35 -10.06
C LEU A 220 1.94 2.84 -10.20
N SER A 221 1.80 3.52 -9.08
CA SER A 221 1.61 4.98 -9.01
C SER A 221 2.66 5.62 -8.12
N PHE A 222 3.18 6.77 -8.52
CA PHE A 222 4.35 7.41 -7.89
C PHE A 222 4.08 8.86 -7.51
N GLY A 223 4.55 9.24 -6.32
CA GLY A 223 4.55 10.61 -5.84
C GLY A 223 3.23 11.07 -5.21
N GLY A 224 2.36 10.14 -4.81
CA GLY A 224 1.12 10.46 -4.12
C GLY A 224 1.35 11.13 -2.77
N LEU A 225 0.45 12.06 -2.43
CA LEU A 225 0.54 12.86 -1.22
C LEU A 225 -0.86 13.16 -0.69
N PHE A 226 -1.13 12.75 0.54
CA PHE A 226 -2.31 13.15 1.28
C PHE A 226 -1.90 13.83 2.61
N GLY A 227 -2.35 15.08 2.81
CA GLY A 227 -1.98 15.99 3.90
C GLY A 227 -2.34 17.44 3.55
N ASN A 228 -1.58 18.42 4.07
CA ASN A 228 -1.82 19.86 3.81
C ASN A 228 -1.78 20.23 2.32
N GLN A 229 -1.03 19.47 1.52
CA GLN A 229 -1.10 19.51 0.06
C GLN A 229 -1.52 18.12 -0.41
N ILE A 230 -2.31 18.08 -1.48
CA ILE A 230 -2.78 16.85 -2.08
C ILE A 230 -2.09 16.69 -3.44
N ALA A 231 -1.56 15.51 -3.71
CA ALA A 231 -1.10 15.11 -5.03
C ALA A 231 -1.55 13.66 -5.29
N ILE A 232 -2.08 13.43 -6.49
CA ILE A 232 -2.46 12.09 -6.94
C ILE A 232 -1.22 11.45 -7.57
N GLY A 233 -0.86 10.25 -7.12
CA GLY A 233 0.23 9.47 -7.68
C GLY A 233 0.00 9.18 -9.17
N GLN A 234 1.06 9.25 -9.96
CA GLN A 234 1.00 9.07 -11.42
C GLN A 234 1.63 7.75 -11.84
N GLU A 235 1.07 7.12 -12.86
CA GLU A 235 1.68 5.95 -13.48
C GLU A 235 2.89 6.38 -14.31
N LEU A 236 4.04 5.75 -14.08
CA LEU A 236 5.28 6.04 -14.82
C LEU A 236 5.75 4.85 -15.67
N LEU A 237 5.25 3.65 -15.37
CA LEU A 237 5.62 2.40 -16.00
C LEU A 237 4.37 1.70 -16.54
N PRO A 238 4.51 0.83 -17.56
CA PRO A 238 3.47 -0.13 -17.89
C PRO A 238 3.24 -1.10 -16.71
N ARG A 239 2.21 -1.95 -16.84
CA ARG A 239 1.95 -3.02 -15.87
C ARG A 239 3.14 -3.96 -15.78
N LEU A 240 3.45 -4.36 -14.55
CA LEU A 240 4.42 -5.42 -14.27
C LEU A 240 3.68 -6.74 -14.06
N PHE A 241 4.27 -7.84 -14.52
CA PHE A 241 3.73 -9.18 -14.32
C PHE A 241 4.66 -10.05 -13.48
N SER A 242 5.93 -9.64 -13.32
CA SER A 242 6.85 -10.30 -12.42
C SER A 242 6.82 -9.68 -11.03
N HIS A 243 6.86 -10.55 -10.03
CA HIS A 243 7.04 -10.16 -8.65
C HIS A 243 8.47 -9.62 -8.42
N ASP A 244 9.50 -10.20 -9.06
CA ASP A 244 10.88 -9.72 -8.96
C ASP A 244 11.04 -8.30 -9.53
N GLU A 245 10.42 -8.01 -10.68
CA GLU A 245 10.38 -6.66 -11.27
C GLU A 245 9.78 -5.64 -10.30
N LEU A 246 8.70 -6.02 -9.60
CA LEU A 246 8.06 -5.17 -8.62
C LEU A 246 9.05 -4.79 -7.49
N HIS A 247 9.79 -5.76 -6.96
CA HIS A 247 10.80 -5.51 -5.92
C HIS A 247 11.94 -4.62 -6.42
N LYS A 248 12.45 -4.85 -7.64
CA LYS A 248 13.45 -4.00 -8.28
C LYS A 248 12.98 -2.55 -8.39
N VAL A 249 11.71 -2.34 -8.78
CA VAL A 249 11.12 -1.00 -8.87
C VAL A 249 11.00 -0.33 -7.50
N VAL A 250 10.59 -1.05 -6.45
CA VAL A 250 10.54 -0.48 -5.09
C VAL A 250 11.93 -0.08 -4.61
N GLU A 251 12.92 -0.96 -4.77
CA GLU A 251 14.31 -0.69 -4.39
C GLU A 251 14.87 0.54 -5.12
N LYS A 252 14.72 0.59 -6.44
CA LYS A 252 15.20 1.71 -7.25
C LYS A 252 14.48 3.01 -6.92
N THR A 253 13.19 2.97 -6.61
CA THR A 253 12.41 4.14 -6.18
C THR A 253 12.91 4.71 -4.85
N LEU A 254 13.17 3.83 -3.87
CA LEU A 254 13.70 4.24 -2.57
C LEU A 254 15.13 4.79 -2.70
N ALA A 255 15.96 4.16 -3.53
CA ALA A 255 17.31 4.63 -3.83
C ALA A 255 17.29 6.02 -4.49
N PHE A 256 16.45 6.21 -5.51
CA PHE A 256 16.26 7.51 -6.17
C PHE A 256 15.85 8.60 -5.16
N PHE A 257 14.89 8.29 -4.28
CA PHE A 257 14.47 9.26 -3.26
C PHE A 257 15.60 9.58 -2.29
N LYS A 258 16.39 8.58 -1.88
CA LYS A 258 17.54 8.78 -0.99
C LYS A 258 18.64 9.62 -1.62
N GLU A 259 18.92 9.41 -2.91
CA GLU A 259 19.97 10.12 -3.65
C GLU A 259 19.58 11.58 -3.92
N HIS A 260 18.32 11.81 -4.33
CA HIS A 260 17.92 13.11 -4.84
C HIS A 260 17.06 13.94 -3.89
N GLY A 261 16.46 13.33 -2.86
CA GLY A 261 15.57 14.01 -1.93
C GLY A 261 16.32 14.90 -0.94
N LYS A 262 15.83 16.12 -0.74
CA LYS A 262 16.35 17.02 0.30
C LYS A 262 15.78 16.66 1.68
N PRO A 263 16.49 16.91 2.79
CA PRO A 263 15.93 16.74 4.13
C PRO A 263 14.60 17.48 4.29
N GLY A 264 13.55 16.79 4.71
CA GLY A 264 12.21 17.39 4.85
C GLY A 264 11.33 17.35 3.59
N GLU A 265 11.89 17.05 2.43
CA GLU A 265 11.18 17.04 1.16
C GLU A 265 10.39 15.74 0.96
N ARG A 266 9.13 15.82 0.52
CA ARG A 266 8.33 14.63 0.16
C ARG A 266 8.74 14.08 -1.20
N PHE A 267 8.63 12.77 -1.37
CA PHE A 267 8.99 12.08 -2.61
C PHE A 267 8.33 12.70 -3.85
N GLY A 268 7.01 12.99 -3.80
CA GLY A 268 6.33 13.68 -4.90
C GLY A 268 6.98 15.02 -5.29
N LYS A 269 7.46 15.81 -4.31
CA LYS A 269 8.18 17.07 -4.56
C LYS A 269 9.58 16.84 -5.10
N THR A 270 10.27 15.78 -4.66
CA THR A 270 11.53 15.35 -5.27
C THR A 270 11.31 15.02 -6.75
N LEU A 271 10.24 14.31 -7.10
CA LEU A 271 9.90 14.01 -8.49
C LEU A 271 9.59 15.25 -9.32
N ASP A 272 8.83 16.19 -8.78
CA ASP A 272 8.47 17.42 -9.50
C ASP A 272 9.71 18.29 -9.76
N ARG A 273 10.67 18.33 -8.81
CA ARG A 273 11.92 19.09 -8.93
C ARG A 273 12.97 18.43 -9.83
N VAL A 274 13.16 17.11 -9.69
CA VAL A 274 14.21 16.36 -10.39
C VAL A 274 13.75 15.90 -11.76
N GLY A 275 12.43 15.76 -11.95
CA GLY A 275 11.79 15.30 -13.17
C GLY A 275 11.33 13.85 -13.06
N ARG A 276 10.02 13.64 -13.23
CA ARG A 276 9.40 12.30 -13.30
C ARG A 276 9.95 11.44 -14.43
N GLY A 277 10.30 12.08 -15.56
CA GLY A 277 10.92 11.40 -16.71
C GLY A 277 12.27 10.76 -16.36
N ARG A 278 13.04 11.35 -15.45
CA ARG A 278 14.30 10.76 -14.99
C ARG A 278 14.07 9.48 -14.20
N LEU A 279 13.15 9.49 -13.22
CA LEU A 279 12.81 8.27 -12.50
C LEU A 279 12.29 7.21 -13.47
N ARG A 280 11.43 7.58 -14.43
CA ARG A 280 10.94 6.64 -15.44
C ARG A 280 12.07 5.96 -16.21
N GLN A 281 13.03 6.72 -16.76
CA GLN A 281 14.18 6.17 -17.48
C GLN A 281 15.01 5.23 -16.60
N GLU A 282 15.24 5.62 -15.35
CA GLU A 282 15.99 4.81 -14.39
C GLU A 282 15.27 3.51 -13.98
N LEU A 283 13.93 3.50 -14.01
CA LEU A 283 13.12 2.31 -13.78
C LEU A 283 13.04 1.43 -15.03
N GLU A 284 12.92 2.00 -16.22
CA GLU A 284 12.92 1.26 -17.48
C GLU A 284 14.26 0.54 -17.71
N ALA A 285 15.38 1.07 -17.21
CA ALA A 285 16.70 0.46 -17.34
C ALA A 285 16.92 -0.82 -16.51
N ILE A 286 16.02 -1.14 -15.56
CA ILE A 286 16.14 -2.30 -14.66
C ILE A 286 15.05 -3.37 -14.87
N LEU A 287 14.18 -3.14 -15.86
CA LEU A 287 13.09 -4.03 -16.28
C LEU A 287 13.48 -4.68 -17.61
#